data_AF-A0A836QUE8-F1
#
_entry.id   AF-A0A836QUE8-F1
#
_cell.length_a   1.000
_cell.length_b   1.000
_cell.length_c   1.000
_cell.angle_alpha   90.00
_cell.angle_beta   90.00
_cell.angle_gamma   90.00
#
_symmetry.space_group_name_H-M   'P 1'
#
loop_
_entity.id
_entity.type
_entity.pdbx_description
1 polymer ?
#
loop_
_entity_poly.entity_id
_entity_poly.type
_entity_poly.pdbx_seq_one_letter_code
_entity_poly.pdbx_strand_id
1 'polypeptide(L)'
;CVFMVGMEEGLFPHSRSLNEGESQTEEERRLCYVAFTRAMKKLHISYCRMRRQFGTISICEKSQFIDEIQGNINVKIIEPEDAKIYKGNKTQVYHYRFGSGIILKEFDENIDDIITVLFDSGITKRVFISDLDDI
;
A
#
# COMPACT_ATOMS: atom_id res chain seq x y z
N CYS A 1 11.22 -9.48 1.03
CA CYS A 1 10.11 -8.70 0.46
C CYS A 1 10.58 -7.24 0.38
N VAL A 2 10.30 -6.51 -0.70
CA VAL A 2 10.66 -5.09 -0.84
C VAL A 2 9.39 -4.27 -1.02
N PHE A 3 9.34 -3.13 -0.35
CA PHE A 3 8.22 -2.19 -0.42
C PHE A 3 8.74 -0.86 -0.95
N MET A 4 8.21 -0.44 -2.10
CA MET A 4 8.37 0.90 -2.63
C MET A 4 7.10 1.69 -2.34
N VAL A 5 7.24 2.71 -1.51
CA VAL A 5 6.14 3.53 -1.01
C VAL A 5 6.31 4.96 -1.48
N GLY A 6 5.20 5.66 -1.70
CA GLY A 6 5.24 7.04 -2.18
C GLY A 6 5.72 7.15 -3.63
N MET A 7 5.34 6.19 -4.46
CA MET A 7 5.56 6.23 -5.91
C MET A 7 4.60 7.24 -6.55
N GLU A 8 4.88 8.52 -6.32
CA GLU A 8 4.02 9.65 -6.65
C GLU A 8 4.78 10.67 -7.50
N GLU A 9 4.08 11.32 -8.43
CA GLU A 9 4.67 12.44 -9.16
C GLU A 9 5.09 13.56 -8.21
N GLY A 10 6.29 14.09 -8.44
CA GLY A 10 6.91 15.11 -7.59
C GLY A 10 7.59 14.58 -6.32
N LEU A 11 7.32 13.34 -5.91
CA LEU A 11 8.04 12.65 -4.83
C LEU A 11 9.05 11.64 -5.39
N PHE A 12 8.61 10.78 -6.31
CA PHE A 12 9.44 9.83 -7.03
C PHE A 12 8.82 9.51 -8.42
N PRO A 13 9.28 10.16 -9.50
CA PRO A 13 10.47 11.02 -9.58
C PRO A 13 10.32 12.33 -8.79
N HIS A 14 11.43 12.81 -8.21
CA HIS A 14 11.41 14.03 -7.43
C HIS A 14 11.10 15.25 -8.33
N SER A 15 10.32 16.19 -7.82
CA SER A 15 9.89 17.41 -8.54
C SER A 15 11.04 18.19 -9.18
N ARG A 16 12.21 18.25 -8.53
CA ARG A 16 13.41 18.87 -9.11
C ARG A 16 13.85 18.17 -10.40
N SER A 17 13.90 16.84 -10.40
CA SER A 17 14.32 16.01 -11.53
C SER A 17 13.38 16.20 -12.73
N LEU A 18 12.08 16.32 -12.48
CA LEU A 18 11.08 16.66 -13.51
C LEU A 18 11.33 18.04 -14.12
N ASN A 19 11.66 19.04 -13.28
CA ASN A 19 11.88 20.42 -13.73
C ASN A 19 13.21 20.63 -14.47
N GLU A 20 14.25 19.88 -14.09
CA GLU A 20 15.59 19.96 -14.70
C GLU A 20 15.67 19.24 -16.06
N GLY A 21 14.70 18.39 -16.37
CA GLY A 21 14.49 17.79 -17.69
C GLY A 21 14.70 16.27 -17.74
N GLU A 22 14.61 15.75 -18.97
CA GLU A 22 14.58 14.31 -19.24
C GLU A 22 15.81 13.57 -18.69
N SER A 23 17.01 14.15 -18.82
CA SER A 23 18.23 13.52 -18.30
C SER A 23 18.20 13.23 -16.80
N GLN A 24 17.58 14.09 -15.98
CA GLN A 24 17.50 13.86 -14.53
C GLN A 24 16.37 12.89 -14.19
N THR A 25 15.30 12.91 -14.98
CA THR A 25 14.21 11.92 -14.87
C THR A 25 14.73 10.51 -15.19
N GLU A 26 15.63 10.37 -16.17
CA GLU A 26 16.30 9.10 -16.47
C GLU A 26 17.22 8.61 -15.34
N GLU A 27 17.80 9.51 -14.55
CA GLU A 27 18.57 9.11 -13.36
C GLU A 27 17.65 8.59 -12.24
N GLU A 28 16.51 9.24 -12.00
CA GLU A 28 15.47 8.70 -11.10
C GLU A 28 14.94 7.35 -11.59
N ARG A 29 14.82 7.16 -12.91
CA ARG A 29 14.45 5.86 -13.51
C ARG A 29 15.50 4.79 -13.20
N ARG A 30 16.79 5.12 -13.22
CA ARG A 30 17.86 4.20 -12.81
C ARG A 30 17.76 3.86 -11.33
N LEU A 31 17.43 4.83 -10.46
CA LEU A 31 17.16 4.57 -9.05
C LEU A 31 15.96 3.63 -8.87
N CYS A 32 14.90 3.81 -9.65
CA CYS A 32 13.71 2.95 -9.67
C CYS A 32 14.08 1.51 -10.05
N TYR A 33 14.86 1.35 -11.13
CA TYR A 33 15.37 0.06 -11.59
C TYR A 33 16.20 -0.66 -10.51
N VAL A 34 17.09 0.06 -9.82
CA VAL A 34 17.85 -0.51 -8.71
C VAL A 34 16.91 -0.99 -7.61
N ALA A 35 15.91 -0.20 -7.22
CA ALA A 35 14.95 -0.60 -6.20
C ALA A 35 14.13 -1.84 -6.61
N PHE A 36 13.75 -1.95 -7.88
CA PHE A 36 13.03 -3.12 -8.41
C PHE A 36 13.89 -4.38 -8.32
N THR A 37 15.16 -4.28 -8.72
CA THR A 37 16.10 -5.41 -8.72
C THR A 37 16.58 -5.82 -7.33
N ARG A 38 16.30 -5.03 -6.27
CA ARG A 38 16.48 -5.48 -4.87
C ARG A 38 15.47 -6.54 -4.45
N ALA A 39 14.31 -6.60 -5.09
CA ALA A 39 13.27 -7.56 -4.74
C ALA A 39 13.61 -8.96 -5.26
N MET A 40 13.98 -9.87 -4.36
CA MET A 40 14.28 -11.26 -4.73
C MET A 40 13.02 -12.12 -4.99
N LYS A 41 11.90 -11.81 -4.34
CA LYS A 41 10.66 -12.62 -4.40
C LYS A 41 9.42 -11.80 -4.73
N LYS A 42 9.10 -10.82 -3.88
CA LYS A 42 7.93 -9.95 -4.02
C LYS A 42 8.36 -8.48 -3.89
N LEU A 43 7.83 -7.66 -4.79
CA LEU A 43 7.92 -6.21 -4.79
C LEU A 43 6.51 -5.65 -4.64
N HIS A 44 6.28 -4.87 -3.59
CA HIS A 44 5.03 -4.14 -3.41
C HIS A 44 5.26 -2.67 -3.70
N ILE A 45 4.40 -2.10 -4.54
CA ILE A 45 4.46 -0.70 -4.94
C ILE A 45 3.18 -0.03 -4.45
N SER A 46 3.31 1.17 -3.87
CA SER A 46 2.17 1.95 -3.41
C SER A 46 2.37 3.45 -3.59
N TYR A 47 1.26 4.14 -3.84
CA TYR A 47 1.15 5.59 -3.87
C TYR A 47 -0.11 6.01 -3.10
N CYS A 48 -0.15 7.24 -2.61
CA CYS A 48 -1.31 7.79 -1.91
C CYS A 48 -2.12 8.68 -2.88
N ARG A 49 -3.43 8.81 -2.67
CA ARG A 49 -4.26 9.81 -3.37
C ARG A 49 -4.12 11.21 -2.77
N MET A 50 -3.78 11.26 -1.48
CA MET A 50 -3.54 12.49 -0.73
C MET A 50 -2.41 12.26 0.27
N ARG A 51 -1.52 13.24 0.41
CA ARG A 51 -0.40 13.20 1.35
C ARG A 51 -0.36 14.48 2.17
N ARG A 52 -0.10 14.33 3.47
CA ARG A 52 0.23 15.46 4.34
C ARG A 52 1.75 15.60 4.41
N GLN A 53 2.28 16.74 4.00
CA GLN A 53 3.71 17.04 4.04
C GLN A 53 3.90 18.48 4.51
N PHE A 54 4.82 18.70 5.47
CA PHE A 54 5.10 20.04 6.03
C PHE A 54 3.85 20.82 6.48
N GLY A 55 2.85 20.11 7.01
CA GLY A 55 1.62 20.72 7.52
C GLY A 55 0.53 20.95 6.46
N THR A 56 0.85 20.87 5.17
CA THR A 56 -0.12 20.99 4.07
C THR A 56 -0.57 19.63 3.58
N ILE A 57 -1.80 19.54 3.06
CA ILE A 57 -2.33 18.35 2.39
C ILE A 57 -2.32 18.62 0.89
N SER A 58 -1.71 17.72 0.13
CA SER A 58 -1.65 17.78 -1.32
C SER A 58 -2.33 16.55 -1.92
N ILE A 59 -2.99 16.74 -3.06
CA ILE A 59 -3.44 15.64 -3.91
C ILE A 59 -2.21 15.10 -4.62
N CYS A 60 -2.08 13.77 -4.64
CA CYS A 60 -0.95 13.09 -5.24
C CYS A 60 -1.40 12.31 -6.47
N GLU A 61 -0.58 12.37 -7.51
CA GLU A 61 -0.74 11.54 -8.70
C GLU A 61 0.23 10.36 -8.64
N LYS A 62 -0.14 9.25 -9.29
CA LYS A 62 0.73 8.08 -9.43
C LYS A 62 1.98 8.46 -10.24
N SER A 63 3.14 7.93 -9.85
CA SER A 63 4.38 8.07 -10.61
C SER A 63 4.24 7.49 -12.01
N GLN A 64 4.80 8.16 -13.01
CA GLN A 64 4.90 7.66 -14.39
C GLN A 64 5.58 6.29 -14.48
N PHE A 65 6.51 5.99 -13.56
CA PHE A 65 7.19 4.69 -13.51
C PHE A 65 6.24 3.52 -13.17
N ILE A 66 5.09 3.78 -12.54
CA ILE A 66 4.05 2.77 -12.33
C ILE A 66 3.38 2.44 -13.68
N ASP A 67 3.07 3.44 -14.49
CA ASP A 67 2.35 3.25 -15.75
C ASP A 67 3.17 2.47 -16.77
N GLU A 68 4.49 2.63 -16.75
CA GLU A 68 5.42 1.88 -17.60
C GLU A 68 5.41 0.37 -17.33
N ILE A 69 5.06 -0.07 -16.12
CA ILE A 69 5.02 -1.49 -15.77
C ILE A 69 3.62 -2.10 -15.77
N GLN A 70 2.54 -1.31 -15.92
CA GLN A 70 1.16 -1.81 -15.85
C GLN A 70 0.84 -2.89 -16.89
N GLY A 71 1.52 -2.89 -18.03
CA GLY A 71 1.35 -3.91 -19.07
C GLY A 71 2.06 -5.24 -18.81
N ASN A 72 2.84 -5.37 -17.73
CA ASN A 72 3.61 -6.58 -17.47
C ASN A 72 2.73 -7.66 -16.83
N ILE A 73 2.78 -8.88 -17.38
CA ILE A 73 2.00 -10.04 -16.90
C ILE A 73 2.28 -10.40 -15.42
N ASN A 74 3.45 -10.03 -14.90
CA ASN A 74 3.82 -10.30 -13.50
C ASN A 74 3.35 -9.20 -12.54
N VAL A 75 2.64 -8.17 -13.02
CA VAL A 75 2.11 -7.09 -12.20
C VAL A 75 0.64 -7.38 -11.87
N LYS A 76 0.35 -7.48 -10.58
CA LYS A 76 -1.01 -7.53 -10.06
C LYS A 76 -1.38 -6.17 -9.52
N ILE A 77 -2.34 -5.51 -10.17
CA ILE A 77 -2.95 -4.28 -9.66
C ILE A 77 -3.99 -4.69 -8.61
N ILE A 78 -3.96 -4.02 -7.46
CA ILE A 78 -4.93 -4.24 -6.38
C ILE A 78 -5.80 -2.99 -6.33
N GLU A 79 -7.00 -3.08 -6.87
CA GLU A 79 -7.91 -1.94 -6.84
C GLU A 79 -8.55 -1.80 -5.45
N PRO A 80 -8.91 -0.57 -5.03
CA PRO A 80 -9.57 -0.34 -3.73
C PRO A 80 -10.90 -1.11 -3.56
N GLU A 81 -11.52 -1.52 -4.66
CA GLU A 81 -12.73 -2.34 -4.71
C GLU A 81 -12.48 -3.84 -4.57
N ASP A 82 -11.32 -4.35 -5.00
CA ASP A 82 -10.89 -5.73 -4.70
C ASP A 82 -10.65 -5.93 -3.20
N ALA A 83 -10.33 -4.84 -2.49
CA ALA A 83 -10.30 -4.84 -1.04
C ALA A 83 -11.70 -4.91 -0.40
N LYS A 84 -12.81 -4.99 -1.15
CA LYS A 84 -14.19 -4.93 -0.64
C LYS A 84 -15.03 -6.16 -1.01
N ILE A 85 -14.67 -7.38 -0.59
CA ILE A 85 -15.65 -8.47 -0.53
C ILE A 85 -15.49 -9.24 0.78
N TYR A 86 -16.48 -9.10 1.67
CA TYR A 86 -16.65 -9.99 2.81
C TYR A 86 -17.84 -10.90 2.57
N LYS A 87 -17.56 -12.22 2.53
CA LYS A 87 -18.55 -13.30 2.38
C LYS A 87 -18.48 -14.31 3.55
N GLY A 88 -17.86 -13.95 4.67
CA GLY A 88 -17.73 -14.79 5.87
C GLY A 88 -18.70 -14.41 6.99
N ASN A 89 -18.99 -15.37 7.88
CA ASN A 89 -19.68 -15.11 9.14
C ASN A 89 -18.90 -14.05 9.95
N LYS A 90 -19.62 -13.20 10.69
CA LYS A 90 -19.03 -12.16 11.54
C LYS A 90 -18.28 -12.80 12.72
N THR A 91 -17.00 -13.11 12.55
CA THR A 91 -16.13 -13.62 13.63
C THR A 91 -15.78 -12.48 14.59
N GLN A 92 -15.98 -12.71 15.88
CA GLN A 92 -15.62 -11.78 16.95
C GLN A 92 -14.22 -12.11 17.45
N VAL A 93 -13.39 -11.10 17.65
CA VAL A 93 -11.98 -11.22 18.06
C VAL A 93 -11.62 -10.18 19.11
N TYR A 94 -10.57 -10.44 19.88
CA TYR A 94 -10.02 -9.49 20.86
C TYR A 94 -8.61 -9.03 20.45
N HIS A 95 -8.33 -7.73 20.55
CA HIS A 95 -6.99 -7.17 20.38
C HIS A 95 -6.56 -6.45 21.65
N TYR A 96 -5.37 -6.76 22.18
CA TYR A 96 -4.87 -6.23 23.46
C TYR A 96 -4.88 -4.69 23.59
N ARG A 97 -4.71 -3.95 22.47
CA ARG A 97 -4.79 -2.47 22.48
C ARG A 97 -6.18 -1.89 22.21
N PHE A 98 -7.03 -2.61 21.50
CA PHE A 98 -8.24 -2.03 20.89
C PHE A 98 -9.54 -2.68 21.39
N GLY A 99 -9.41 -3.72 22.21
CA GLY A 99 -10.53 -4.45 22.79
C GLY A 99 -11.15 -5.43 21.81
N SER A 100 -12.41 -5.76 22.06
CA SER A 100 -13.19 -6.66 21.20
C SER A 100 -13.65 -5.96 19.92
N GLY A 101 -13.76 -6.74 18.85
CA GLY A 101 -14.25 -6.27 17.57
C GLY A 101 -14.69 -7.39 16.66
N ILE A 102 -15.25 -7.03 15.51
CA ILE A 102 -15.72 -7.95 14.49
C ILE A 102 -14.79 -7.86 13.29
N ILE A 103 -14.36 -9.00 12.75
CA ILE A 103 -13.52 -9.00 11.57
C ILE A 103 -14.34 -8.50 10.36
N LEU A 104 -13.81 -7.43 9.77
CA LEU A 104 -14.14 -6.70 8.55
C LEU A 104 -13.82 -7.40 7.24
N LYS A 105 -12.55 -7.81 7.12
CA LYS A 105 -11.82 -8.24 5.91
C LYS A 105 -10.71 -9.22 6.31
N GLU A 106 -10.63 -10.33 5.58
CA GLU A 106 -9.65 -11.40 5.62
C GLU A 106 -9.05 -11.37 4.21
N PHE A 107 -7.78 -11.00 4.13
CA PHE A 107 -7.11 -10.88 2.85
C PHE A 107 -6.58 -12.26 2.46
N ASP A 108 -6.94 -12.71 1.26
CA ASP A 108 -6.62 -14.03 0.73
C ASP A 108 -5.09 -14.25 0.57
N GLU A 109 -4.70 -15.52 0.64
CA GLU A 109 -3.45 -16.21 1.05
C GLU A 109 -2.07 -15.73 0.52
N ASN A 110 -1.92 -14.50 0.01
CA ASN A 110 -0.68 -14.11 -0.67
C ASN A 110 -0.05 -12.79 -0.21
N ILE A 111 -0.64 -12.06 0.73
CA ILE A 111 -0.04 -10.86 1.32
C ILE A 111 -0.39 -10.83 2.81
N ASP A 112 0.57 -11.33 3.61
CA ASP A 112 0.76 -11.19 5.06
C ASP A 112 -0.49 -10.89 5.91
N ASP A 113 -0.96 -11.91 6.64
CA ASP A 113 -1.70 -12.00 7.92
C ASP A 113 -2.28 -10.72 8.55
N ILE A 114 -2.83 -9.79 7.78
CA ILE A 114 -3.42 -8.54 8.27
C ILE A 114 -4.90 -8.57 7.97
N ILE A 115 -5.72 -8.41 9.00
CA ILE A 115 -7.17 -8.33 8.88
C ILE A 115 -7.67 -6.95 9.29
N THR A 116 -8.79 -6.55 8.71
CA THR A 116 -9.47 -5.32 9.15
C THR A 116 -10.48 -5.69 10.22
N VAL A 117 -10.47 -5.03 11.36
CA VAL A 117 -11.40 -5.25 12.48
C VAL A 117 -12.13 -3.95 12.78
N LEU A 118 -13.47 -4.02 12.93
CA LEU A 118 -14.27 -2.98 13.54
C LEU A 118 -14.35 -3.25 15.03
N PHE A 119 -13.70 -2.43 15.84
CA PHE A 119 -13.73 -2.55 17.28
C PHE A 119 -15.02 -1.96 17.86
N ASP A 120 -15.45 -2.46 19.01
CA ASP A 120 -16.66 -2.01 19.72
C ASP A 120 -16.61 -0.52 20.08
N SER A 121 -15.40 0.05 20.12
CA SER A 121 -15.16 1.51 20.21
C SER A 121 -15.66 2.31 18.99
N GLY A 122 -16.10 1.65 17.93
CA GLY A 122 -16.50 2.25 16.66
C GLY A 122 -15.33 2.54 15.71
N ILE A 123 -14.10 2.19 16.11
CA ILE A 123 -12.88 2.41 15.32
C ILE A 123 -12.61 1.20 14.44
N THR A 124 -12.32 1.44 13.16
CA THR A 124 -11.82 0.40 12.25
C THR A 124 -10.29 0.45 12.17
N LYS A 125 -9.61 -0.68 12.39
CA LYS A 125 -8.16 -0.80 12.21
C LYS A 125 -7.79 -2.02 11.38
N ARG A 126 -6.63 -1.93 10.73
CA ARG A 126 -5.91 -3.09 10.19
C ARG A 126 -4.94 -3.57 11.25
N VAL A 127 -5.02 -4.85 11.60
CA VAL A 127 -4.24 -5.50 12.67
C VAL A 127 -3.71 -6.82 12.14
N PHE A 128 -2.58 -7.29 12.67
CA PHE A 128 -2.08 -8.61 12.34
C PHE A 128 -2.95 -9.67 13.01
N ILE A 129 -3.20 -10.79 12.34
CA ILE A 129 -3.92 -11.95 12.90
C ILE A 129 -3.20 -12.46 14.15
N SER A 130 -1.87 -12.43 14.15
CA SER A 130 -1.05 -12.82 15.31
C SER A 130 -1.29 -11.98 16.58
N ASP A 131 -1.86 -10.78 16.44
CA ASP A 131 -2.14 -9.87 17.55
C ASP A 131 -3.58 -10.02 18.08
N LEU A 132 -4.32 -11.01 17.56
CA LEU A 132 -5.71 -11.27 17.90
C LEU A 132 -5.88 -12.58 18.65
N ASP A 133 -6.70 -12.54 19.68
CA ASP A 133 -7.17 -13.70 20.42
C ASP A 133 -8.62 -14.00 20.03
N ASP A 134 -8.95 -15.28 19.88
CA ASP A 134 -10.33 -15.75 19.73
C ASP A 134 -11.11 -15.54 21.05
N ILE A 135 -12.41 -15.26 20.94
CA ILE A 135 -13.34 -15.12 22.07
C ILE A 135 -14.20 -16.37 22.22
#